data_AF-A0A1Q7GPI6-F1
#
_entry.id   AF-A0A1Q7GPI6-F1
#
_cell.length_a   1.000
_cell.length_b   1.000
_cell.length_c   1.000
_cell.angle_alpha   90.00
_cell.angle_beta   90.00
_cell.angle_gamma   90.00
#
_symmetry.space_group_name_H-M   'P 1'
#
loop_
_entity.id
_entity.type
_entity.pdbx_description
1 polymer ?
#
loop_
_entity_poly.entity_id
_entity_poly.type
_entity_poly.pdbx_seq_one_letter_code
_entity_poly.pdbx_strand_id
1 'polypeptide(L)'
;MDLAVLKCGKCEPLKLGVHAGALGLAVLCGMYNAAAWLSRREMHLAVNTVMYTALTIWEQQHVAHHLAELRRPETEAPPAQPTTAETVEEVAAVAAVAAAVLAA
;
A
#
# COMPACT_ATOMS: atom_id res chain seq x y z
N MET A 1 5.07 -20.25 -3.95
CA MET A 1 4.18 -19.58 -4.93
C MET A 1 4.43 -18.09 -4.82
N ASP A 2 4.80 -17.42 -5.91
CA ASP A 2 4.98 -15.97 -5.94
C ASP A 2 3.76 -15.34 -6.63
N LEU A 3 2.91 -14.66 -5.86
CA LEU A 3 1.69 -14.04 -6.35
C LEU A 3 1.85 -12.52 -6.28
N ALA A 4 1.92 -11.88 -7.44
CA ALA A 4 2.11 -10.43 -7.55
C ALA A 4 1.04 -9.63 -6.78
N VAL A 5 -0.19 -10.13 -6.68
CA VAL A 5 -1.29 -9.48 -5.96
C VAL A 5 -1.04 -9.35 -4.45
N LEU A 6 -0.17 -10.18 -3.86
CA LEU A 6 0.16 -10.11 -2.44
C LEU A 6 1.28 -9.10 -2.13
N LYS A 7 1.95 -8.57 -3.16
CA LYS A 7 3.01 -7.57 -2.99
C LYS A 7 2.40 -6.16 -2.91
N CYS A 8 2.83 -5.36 -1.94
CA CYS A 8 2.45 -3.94 -1.87
C CYS A 8 2.94 -3.19 -3.11
N GLY A 9 2.12 -2.29 -3.63
CA GLY A 9 2.40 -1.53 -4.86
C GLY A 9 2.15 -2.32 -6.15
N LYS A 10 1.67 -3.58 -6.07
CA LYS A 10 1.32 -4.40 -7.23
C LYS A 10 -0.17 -4.72 -7.22
N CYS A 11 -0.78 -4.71 -8.42
CA CYS A 11 -2.21 -4.92 -8.62
C CYS A 11 -3.10 -3.94 -7.83
N GLU A 12 -2.61 -2.73 -7.57
CA GLU A 12 -3.31 -1.71 -6.77
C GLU A 12 -4.70 -1.32 -7.31
N PRO A 13 -4.96 -1.24 -8.65
CA PRO A 13 -6.31 -0.99 -9.15
C PRO A 13 -7.29 -2.11 -8.78
N LEU A 14 -6.83 -3.36 -8.78
CA LEU A 14 -7.66 -4.52 -8.41
C LEU A 14 -7.97 -4.50 -6.92
N LYS A 15 -6.96 -4.29 -6.06
CA LYS A 15 -7.15 -4.17 -4.61
C LYS A 15 -8.09 -3.02 -4.27
N LEU A 16 -7.88 -1.86 -4.89
CA LEU A 16 -8.76 -0.71 -4.79
C LEU A 16 -10.20 -1.07 -5.17
N GLY A 17 -10.40 -1.74 -6.31
CA GLY A 17 -11.73 -2.16 -6.75
C GLY A 17 -12.43 -3.08 -5.76
N VAL A 18 -11.71 -4.07 -5.20
CA VAL A 18 -12.26 -4.99 -4.19
C VAL A 18 -12.65 -4.24 -2.92
N HIS A 19 -11.77 -3.38 -2.40
CA HIS A 19 -12.05 -2.59 -1.18
C HIS A 19 -13.15 -1.55 -1.40
N ALA A 20 -13.21 -0.91 -2.57
CA ALA A 20 -14.30 0.01 -2.92
C ALA A 20 -15.64 -0.71 -3.05
N GLY A 21 -15.66 -1.92 -3.62
CA GLY A 21 -16.86 -2.76 -3.67
C GLY A 21 -17.31 -3.20 -2.28
N ALA A 22 -16.38 -3.65 -1.44
CA ALA A 22 -16.65 -4.01 -0.05
C ALA A 22 -17.17 -2.82 0.77
N LEU A 23 -16.58 -1.63 0.59
CA LEU A 23 -17.03 -0.38 1.19
C LEU A 23 -18.47 -0.06 0.82
N GLY A 24 -18.80 -0.11 -0.47
CA GLY A 24 -20.16 0.16 -0.95
C GLY A 24 -21.19 -0.80 -0.33
N LEU A 25 -20.85 -2.09 -0.26
CA LEU A 25 -21.70 -3.09 0.36
C LEU A 25 -21.85 -2.84 1.88
N ALA A 26 -20.76 -2.54 2.58
CA ALA A 26 -20.78 -2.26 4.02
C ALA A 26 -21.66 -1.06 4.36
N VAL A 27 -21.56 0.03 3.58
CA VAL A 27 -22.41 1.22 3.74
C VAL A 27 -23.87 0.87 3.52
N LEU A 28 -24.20 0.17 2.43
CA LEU A 28 -25.58 -0.21 2.11
C LEU A 28 -26.19 -1.09 3.22
N CYS A 29 -25.48 -2.12 3.64
CA CYS A 29 -25.91 -3.00 4.72
C CYS A 29 -26.04 -2.27 6.05
N GLY A 30 -25.08 -1.40 6.39
CA GLY A 30 -25.10 -0.59 7.61
C GLY A 30 -26.31 0.34 7.66
N MET A 31 -26.57 1.07 6.58
CA MET A 31 -27.73 1.96 6.45
C MET A 31 -29.05 1.20 6.56
N TYR A 32 -29.17 0.06 5.88
CA TYR A 32 -30.36 -0.80 5.98
C TYR A 32 -30.60 -1.27 7.42
N ASN A 33 -29.56 -1.81 8.08
CA ASN A 33 -29.69 -2.30 9.46
C ASN A 33 -30.00 -1.16 10.43
N ALA A 34 -29.42 0.03 10.22
CA ALA A 34 -29.70 1.20 11.05
C ALA A 34 -31.17 1.65 10.91
N ALA A 35 -31.68 1.75 9.69
CA ALA A 35 -33.08 2.09 9.43
C ALA A 35 -34.04 1.05 10.04
N ALA A 36 -33.71 -0.24 9.87
CA ALA A 36 -34.48 -1.34 10.44
C ALA A 36 -34.47 -1.31 11.98
N TRP A 37 -33.32 -1.02 12.60
CA TRP A 37 -33.19 -0.89 14.05
C TRP A 37 -34.01 0.29 14.59
N LEU A 38 -33.98 1.45 13.92
CA LEU A 38 -34.77 2.61 14.34
C LEU A 38 -36.29 2.30 14.34
N SER A 39 -36.74 1.40 13.46
CA SER A 39 -38.13 0.96 13.38
C SER A 39 -38.48 -0.15 14.38
N ARG A 40 -37.68 -1.22 14.48
CA ARG A 40 -38.02 -2.43 15.26
C ARG A 40 -37.37 -2.50 16.64
N ARG A 41 -36.30 -1.74 16.88
CA ARG A 41 -35.49 -1.73 18.11
C ARG A 41 -34.90 -3.10 18.50
N GLU A 42 -34.71 -3.99 17.54
CA GLU A 42 -34.10 -5.30 17.77
C GLU A 42 -32.58 -5.20 17.96
N MET A 43 -32.04 -5.84 18.99
CA MET A 43 -30.62 -5.74 19.35
C MET A 43 -29.65 -6.23 18.28
N HIS A 44 -29.99 -7.30 17.55
CA HIS A 44 -29.12 -7.83 16.51
C HIS A 44 -28.91 -6.83 15.35
N LEU A 45 -29.93 -5.99 15.05
CA LEU A 45 -29.81 -4.93 14.05
C LEU A 45 -28.88 -3.82 14.53
N ALA A 46 -28.96 -3.44 15.82
CA ALA A 46 -28.05 -2.46 16.41
C ALA A 46 -26.59 -2.94 16.34
N VAL A 47 -26.34 -4.21 16.69
CA VAL A 47 -25.01 -4.82 16.59
C VAL A 47 -24.54 -4.82 15.13
N ASN A 48 -25.38 -5.24 14.18
CA ASN A 48 -25.04 -5.20 12.76
C ASN A 48 -24.69 -3.78 12.31
N THR A 49 -25.45 -2.77 12.72
CA THR A 49 -25.15 -1.36 12.40
C THR A 49 -23.76 -0.98 12.89
N VAL A 50 -23.43 -1.24 14.16
CA VAL A 50 -22.10 -0.93 14.70
C VAL A 50 -20.99 -1.64 13.93
N MET A 51 -21.18 -2.94 13.64
CA MET A 51 -20.20 -3.74 12.90
C MET A 51 -20.00 -3.23 11.46
N TYR A 52 -21.07 -2.93 10.73
CA TYR A 52 -20.98 -2.38 9.37
C TYR A 52 -20.42 -0.95 9.36
N THR A 53 -20.68 -0.14 10.39
CA THR A 53 -20.04 1.17 10.55
C THR A 53 -18.53 1.02 10.78
N ALA A 54 -18.10 0.11 11.65
CA ALA A 54 -16.68 -0.17 11.87
C ALA A 54 -16.00 -0.66 10.57
N LEU A 55 -16.65 -1.59 9.85
CA LEU A 55 -16.17 -2.08 8.56
C LEU A 55 -16.09 -0.95 7.51
N THR A 56 -17.06 -0.03 7.49
CA THR A 56 -17.03 1.14 6.60
C THR A 56 -15.78 1.99 6.83
N ILE A 57 -15.46 2.30 8.10
CA ILE A 57 -14.26 3.10 8.43
C ILE A 57 -12.99 2.36 8.01
N TRP A 58 -12.92 1.05 8.24
CA TRP A 58 -11.79 0.21 7.86
C TRP A 58 -11.58 0.17 6.34
N GLU A 59 -12.64 -0.03 5.57
CA GLU A 59 -12.57 -0.05 4.11
C GLU A 59 -12.25 1.32 3.52
N GLN A 60 -12.71 2.41 4.13
CA GLN A 60 -12.30 3.77 3.74
C GLN A 60 -10.78 3.96 3.86
N GLN A 61 -10.15 3.42 4.91
CA GLN A 61 -8.70 3.47 5.07
C GLN A 61 -7.98 2.69 3.97
N HIS A 62 -8.46 1.50 3.62
CA HIS A 62 -7.89 0.71 2.51
C HIS A 62 -8.03 1.40 1.16
N VAL A 63 -9.21 1.95 0.85
CA VAL A 63 -9.44 2.72 -0.38
C VAL A 63 -8.48 3.92 -0.44
N ALA A 64 -8.34 4.66 0.66
CA ALA A 64 -7.41 5.79 0.72
C ALA A 64 -5.95 5.35 0.53
N HIS A 65 -5.56 4.23 1.16
CA HIS A 65 -4.23 3.65 1.02
C HIS A 65 -3.92 3.25 -0.43
N HIS A 66 -4.79 2.50 -1.09
CA HIS A 66 -4.58 2.07 -2.47
C HIS A 66 -4.64 3.24 -3.46
N LEU A 67 -5.48 4.25 -3.21
CA LEU A 67 -5.46 5.49 -3.99
C LEU A 67 -4.14 6.26 -3.83
N ALA A 68 -3.57 6.29 -2.62
CA ALA A 68 -2.28 6.92 -2.38
C ALA A 68 -1.15 6.15 -3.11
N GLU A 69 -1.19 4.82 -3.07
CA GLU A 69 -0.20 3.97 -3.74
C GLU A 69 -0.27 4.09 -5.27
N LEU A 70 -1.47 4.20 -5.85
CA LEU A 70 -1.64 4.49 -7.28
C LEU A 70 -1.11 5.85 -7.70
N ARG A 71 -1.10 6.83 -6.79
CA ARG A 71 -0.58 8.18 -7.02
C ARG A 71 0.91 8.29 -6.71
N ARG A 72 1.50 7.29 -6.04
CA ARG A 72 2.92 7.28 -5.74
C ARG A 72 3.67 7.18 -7.06
N PRO A 73 4.56 8.13 -7.39
CA PRO A 73 5.37 8.02 -8.59
C PRO A 73 6.14 6.70 -8.49
N GLU A 74 6.18 5.96 -9.60
CA GLU A 74 7.00 4.78 -9.69
C GLU A 74 8.42 5.25 -9.40
N THR A 75 8.95 4.90 -8.22
CA THR A 75 10.35 5.18 -7.91
C THR A 75 11.11 4.40 -8.95
N GLU A 76 11.64 5.13 -9.94
CA GLU A 76 12.54 4.62 -10.95
C GLU A 76 13.52 3.70 -10.23
N ALA A 77 13.72 2.50 -10.80
CA ALA A 77 14.59 1.49 -10.24
C ALA A 77 15.86 2.16 -9.69
N PRO A 78 16.39 1.71 -8.52
CA PRO A 78 17.63 2.25 -8.00
C PRO A 78 18.60 2.41 -9.17
N PRO A 79 19.22 3.60 -9.38
CA PRO A 79 20.12 3.80 -10.50
C PRO A 79 21.03 2.59 -10.54
N ALA A 80 21.12 1.94 -11.71
CA ALA A 80 21.84 0.69 -11.89
C ALA A 80 23.09 0.78 -11.02
N GLN A 81 23.13 -0.04 -9.96
CA GLN A 81 24.30 -0.01 -9.07
C GLN A 81 25.49 -0.15 -10.01
N PRO A 82 26.46 0.78 -9.97
CA PRO A 82 27.63 0.66 -10.82
C PRO A 82 28.12 -0.76 -10.65
N THR A 83 28.26 -1.45 -11.77
CA THR A 83 28.65 -2.86 -11.74
C THR A 83 29.90 -2.96 -10.88
N THR A 84 30.05 -4.02 -10.10
CA THR A 84 31.19 -4.20 -9.16
C THR A 84 32.55 -3.94 -9.82
N ALA A 85 32.64 -4.04 -11.15
CA ALA A 85 33.78 -3.64 -11.96
C ALA A 85 34.08 -2.12 -11.91
N GLU A 86 33.09 -1.25 -12.06
CA GLU A 86 33.25 0.21 -12.02
C GLU A 86 33.67 0.71 -10.63
N THR A 87 33.14 0.10 -9.57
CA THR A 87 33.53 0.44 -8.18
C THR A 87 34.96 0.00 -7.86
N VAL A 88 35.41 -1.12 -8.40
CA VAL A 88 36.79 -1.61 -8.19
C VAL A 88 37.80 -0.75 -8.94
N GLU A 89 37.46 -0.28 -10.15
CA GLU A 89 38.33 0.60 -10.94
C GLU A 89 38.47 2.00 -10.29
N GLU A 90 37.38 2.56 -9.76
CA GLU A 90 37.39 3.83 -9.04
C GLU A 90 38.20 3.76 -7.73
N VAL A 91 38.03 2.68 -6.95
CA VAL A 91 38.78 2.48 -5.69
C VAL A 91 40.27 2.23 -5.97
N ALA A 92 40.61 1.51 -7.05
CA ALA A 92 42.00 1.32 -7.46
C ALA A 92 42.66 2.64 -7.90
N ALA A 93 41.94 3.49 -8.62
CA ALA A 93 42.41 4.81 -9.03
C ALA A 93 42.67 5.72 -7.81
N VAL A 94 41.76 5.75 -6.84
CA VAL A 94 41.92 6.52 -5.60
C VAL A 94 43.09 6.01 -4.76
N ALA A 95 43.26 4.69 -4.67
CA ALA A 95 44.39 4.08 -3.97
C ALA A 95 45.74 4.40 -4.62
N ALA A 96 45.81 4.43 -5.96
CA ALA A 96 47.02 4.79 -6.70
C ALA A 96 47.40 6.27 -6.48
N VAL A 97 46.43 7.18 -6.48
CA VAL A 97 46.66 8.61 -6.20
C VAL A 97 47.15 8.80 -4.76
N ALA A 98 46.54 8.13 -3.78
CA ALA A 98 46.97 8.21 -2.39
C ALA A 98 48.41 7.70 -2.18
N ALA A 99 48.78 6.60 -2.83
CA ALA A 99 50.14 6.05 -2.78
C ALA A 99 51.18 6.99 -3.39
N ALA A 100 50.85 7.68 -4.49
CA ALA A 100 51.73 8.67 -5.11
C ALA A 100 51.93 9.92 -4.24
N VAL A 101 50.89 10.38 -3.54
CA VAL A 101 50.97 11.53 -2.62
C VAL A 101 51.81 11.22 -1.38
N LEU A 102 51.76 9.99 -0.87
CA LEU A 102 52.54 9.55 0.31
C LEU A 102 54.02 9.28 -0.01
N ALA A 103 54.38 9.11 -1.28
CA ALA A 103 55.73 8.82 -1.74
C ALA A 103 56.51 10.07 -2.23
N ALA A 104 55.88 11.26 -2.20
CA ALA A 104 56.47 12.56 -2.55
C ALA A 104 56.80 13.37 -1.30
#